data_AF-A0A9D1NRI6-F1
#
_entry.id   AF-A0A9D1NRI6-F1
#
_cell.length_a   1.000
_cell.length_b   1.000
_cell.length_c   1.000
_cell.angle_alpha   90.00
_cell.angle_beta   90.00
_cell.angle_gamma   90.00
#
_symmetry.space_group_name_H-M   'P 1'
#
loop_
_entity.id
_entity.type
_entity.pdbx_description
1 polymer ?
#
loop_
_entity_poly.entity_id
_entity_poly.type
_entity_poly.pdbx_seq_one_letter_code
_entity_poly.pdbx_strand_id
1 'polypeptide(L)'
;MKKFISVALAFVMVMCLFTACGAAVQPAGTYADQFGTSIVEIGAYDAKEETGSFKMTNTLNEDILLEGSYTLEVCEADISSWVDVTLTDGTTMTFLYDVTMDVLQDQSSLINYFGPNASQEEAPTA
;
A
#
# COMPACT_ATOMS: atom_id res chain seq x y z
N MET A 1 -42.28 13.97 -30.21
CA MET A 1 -41.36 12.97 -30.79
C MET A 1 -40.31 12.64 -29.75
N LYS A 2 -40.39 11.43 -29.16
CA LYS A 2 -39.53 10.97 -28.06
C LYS A 2 -38.12 10.73 -28.61
N LYS A 3 -37.14 11.57 -28.20
CA LYS A 3 -35.73 11.33 -28.51
C LYS A 3 -35.26 10.19 -27.62
N PHE A 4 -35.12 9.00 -28.19
CA PHE A 4 -34.47 7.86 -27.57
C PHE A 4 -33.00 8.23 -27.36
N ILE A 5 -32.66 8.75 -26.17
CA ILE A 5 -31.27 8.79 -25.72
C ILE A 5 -30.88 7.33 -25.60
N SER A 6 -30.07 6.87 -26.54
CA SER A 6 -29.63 5.48 -26.66
C SER A 6 -29.02 5.06 -25.33
N VAL A 7 -29.65 4.11 -24.65
CA VAL A 7 -29.17 3.51 -23.38
C VAL A 7 -27.73 2.99 -23.55
N ALA A 8 -27.35 2.62 -24.77
CA ALA A 8 -25.98 2.24 -25.13
C ALA A 8 -24.96 3.39 -24.95
N LEU A 9 -25.33 4.64 -25.20
CA LEU A 9 -24.42 5.79 -25.02
C LEU A 9 -24.24 6.14 -23.54
N ALA A 10 -25.29 5.97 -22.73
CA ALA A 10 -25.21 6.12 -21.28
C ALA A 10 -24.36 5.01 -20.64
N PHE A 11 -24.44 3.77 -21.14
CA PHE A 11 -23.61 2.67 -20.65
C PHE A 11 -22.12 2.84 -20.97
N VAL A 12 -21.78 3.38 -22.14
CA VAL A 12 -20.38 3.65 -22.52
C VAL A 12 -19.81 4.81 -21.69
N MET A 13 -20.59 5.85 -21.38
CA MET A 13 -20.15 6.93 -20.49
C MET A 13 -19.97 6.48 -19.03
N VAL A 14 -20.77 5.51 -18.55
CA VAL A 14 -20.64 4.95 -17.20
C VAL A 14 -19.48 3.95 -17.10
N MET A 15 -19.14 3.24 -18.18
CA MET A 15 -17.96 2.35 -18.22
C MET A 15 -16.62 3.10 -18.35
N CYS A 16 -16.62 4.33 -18.87
CA CYS A 16 -15.41 5.16 -18.94
C CYS A 16 -15.14 5.98 -17.66
N LEU A 17 -15.97 5.84 -16.62
CA LEU A 17 -15.77 6.49 -15.31
C LEU A 17 -15.03 5.60 -14.30
N PHE A 18 -14.66 4.38 -14.67
CA PHE A 18 -13.40 3.83 -14.18
C PHE A 18 -12.31 4.59 -14.92
N THR A 19 -12.07 5.84 -14.52
CA THR A 19 -10.75 6.42 -14.70
C THR A 19 -9.80 5.35 -14.21
N ALA A 20 -9.09 4.73 -15.14
CA ALA A 20 -7.94 3.91 -14.81
C ALA A 20 -7.18 4.74 -13.78
N CYS A 21 -7.16 4.23 -12.55
CA CYS A 21 -6.26 4.76 -11.56
C CYS A 21 -4.91 4.84 -12.28
N GLY A 22 -4.21 5.97 -12.17
CA GLY A 22 -2.83 6.03 -12.66
C GLY A 22 -2.04 4.85 -12.09
N ALA A 23 -0.86 4.55 -12.62
CA ALA A 23 -0.04 3.49 -12.05
C ALA A 23 0.16 3.79 -10.54
N ALA A 24 -0.55 3.07 -9.66
CA ALA A 24 -0.41 3.23 -8.23
C ALA A 24 1.07 3.01 -7.93
N VAL A 25 1.71 3.97 -7.24
CA VAL A 25 3.10 3.76 -6.84
C VAL A 25 3.06 2.72 -5.74
N GLN A 26 3.54 1.53 -6.10
CA GLN A 26 3.45 0.35 -5.26
C GLN A 26 4.59 0.36 -4.26
N PRO A 27 4.33 0.16 -2.96
CA PRO A 27 5.39 -0.14 -2.03
C PRO A 27 6.02 -1.47 -2.47
N ALA A 28 7.33 -1.49 -2.62
CA ALA A 28 8.07 -2.70 -2.95
C ALA A 28 9.48 -2.58 -2.39
N GLY A 29 9.87 -3.57 -1.60
CA GLY A 29 11.18 -3.60 -0.95
C GLY A 29 11.10 -3.88 0.54
N THR A 30 12.18 -3.54 1.22
CA THR A 30 12.36 -3.77 2.65
C THR A 30 12.26 -2.45 3.39
N TYR A 31 11.34 -2.40 4.34
CA TYR A 31 11.07 -1.28 5.22
C TYR A 31 11.45 -1.66 6.65
N ALA A 32 12.05 -0.74 7.40
CA ALA A 32 12.48 -1.00 8.77
C ALA A 32 11.98 0.09 9.72
N ASP A 33 11.63 -0.27 10.95
CA ASP A 33 11.40 0.75 11.99
C ASP A 33 12.68 1.56 12.26
N GLN A 34 12.54 2.67 13.00
CA GLN A 34 13.68 3.56 13.32
C GLN A 34 14.83 2.88 14.09
N PHE A 35 14.61 1.70 14.67
CA PHE A 35 15.60 0.95 15.44
C PHE A 35 16.17 -0.24 14.66
N GLY A 36 15.66 -0.53 13.46
CA GLY A 36 15.98 -1.74 12.71
C GLY A 36 15.51 -3.02 13.40
N THR A 37 14.53 -2.93 14.31
CA THR A 37 14.06 -4.08 15.08
C THR A 37 12.95 -4.85 14.39
N SER A 38 12.05 -4.15 13.73
CA SER A 38 10.93 -4.72 12.99
C SER A 38 11.14 -4.43 11.50
N ILE A 39 11.07 -5.49 10.70
CA ILE A 39 11.36 -5.45 9.27
C ILE A 39 10.11 -5.88 8.52
N VAL A 40 9.66 -5.06 7.58
CA VAL A 40 8.53 -5.32 6.70
C VAL A 40 9.06 -5.50 5.28
N GLU A 41 8.80 -6.65 4.68
CA GLU A 41 9.14 -6.99 3.30
C GLU A 41 7.85 -6.97 2.47
N ILE A 42 7.79 -6.03 1.51
CA ILE A 42 6.69 -5.92 0.56
C ILE A 42 7.16 -6.42 -0.80
N GLY A 43 6.51 -7.45 -1.32
CA GLY A 43 6.75 -7.96 -2.67
C GLY A 43 6.13 -7.08 -3.74
N ALA A 44 6.59 -7.25 -4.99
CA ALA A 44 6.00 -6.57 -6.13
C ALA A 44 4.51 -6.89 -6.27
N TYR A 45 3.71 -5.88 -6.61
CA TYR A 45 2.28 -6.03 -6.82
C TYR A 45 2.00 -6.66 -8.19
N ASP A 46 1.17 -7.69 -8.22
CA ASP A 46 0.65 -8.28 -9.45
C ASP A 46 -0.68 -7.63 -9.81
N ALA A 47 -0.68 -6.81 -10.86
CA ALA A 47 -1.88 -6.12 -11.32
C ALA A 47 -2.96 -7.06 -11.91
N LYS A 48 -2.63 -8.31 -12.26
CA LYS A 48 -3.63 -9.28 -12.74
C LYS A 48 -4.38 -9.95 -11.60
N GLU A 49 -3.65 -10.27 -10.53
CA GLU A 49 -4.20 -10.90 -9.33
C GLU A 49 -4.66 -9.86 -8.29
N GLU A 50 -4.42 -8.57 -8.57
CA GLU A 50 -4.73 -7.41 -7.73
C GLU A 50 -4.13 -7.51 -6.31
N THR A 51 -2.97 -8.17 -6.17
CA THR A 51 -2.34 -8.46 -4.87
C THR A 51 -0.82 -8.56 -4.95
N GLY A 52 -0.14 -8.48 -3.80
CA GLY A 52 1.28 -8.80 -3.64
C GLY A 52 1.57 -9.51 -2.32
N SER A 53 2.79 -9.99 -2.12
CA SER A 53 3.19 -10.67 -0.88
C SER A 53 3.57 -9.69 0.22
N PHE A 54 3.22 -10.02 1.46
CA PHE A 54 3.61 -9.30 2.66
C PHE A 54 4.34 -10.24 3.63
N LYS A 55 5.40 -9.74 4.26
CA LYS A 55 6.05 -10.41 5.39
C LYS A 55 6.56 -9.40 6.39
N MET A 56 6.41 -9.70 7.68
CA MET A 56 6.99 -8.91 8.76
C MET A 56 7.74 -9.83 9.73
N THR A 57 8.94 -9.42 10.11
CA THR A 57 9.80 -10.12 11.06
C THR A 57 10.30 -9.17 12.15
N ASN A 58 10.79 -9.75 13.25
CA ASN A 58 11.46 -9.00 14.30
C ASN A 58 12.85 -9.57 14.58
N THR A 59 13.86 -8.71 14.63
CA THR A 59 15.27 -9.12 14.82
C THR A 59 15.62 -9.46 16.27
N LEU A 60 14.78 -9.03 17.24
CA LEU A 60 14.94 -9.36 18.66
C LEU A 60 14.14 -10.60 19.05
N ASN A 61 13.12 -10.96 18.26
CA ASN A 61 12.29 -12.12 18.47
C ASN A 61 11.94 -12.79 17.13
N GLU A 62 12.73 -13.79 16.75
CA GLU A 62 12.59 -14.52 15.48
C GLU A 62 11.28 -15.33 15.38
N ASP A 63 10.61 -15.60 16.51
CA ASP A 63 9.30 -16.25 16.51
C ASP A 63 8.19 -15.32 15.98
N ILE A 64 8.44 -14.00 15.93
CA ILE A 64 7.54 -13.05 15.26
C ILE A 64 7.79 -13.14 13.76
N LEU A 65 6.95 -13.93 13.11
CA LEU A 65 6.85 -14.05 11.66
C LEU A 65 5.39 -13.88 11.25
N LEU A 66 5.07 -12.77 10.60
CA LEU A 66 3.74 -12.51 10.05
C LEU A 66 3.85 -12.55 8.53
N GLU A 67 3.14 -13.48 7.90
CA GLU A 67 3.16 -13.67 6.45
C GLU A 67 1.74 -13.61 5.89
N GLY A 68 1.60 -13.02 4.70
CA GLY A 68 0.30 -12.89 4.06
C GLY A 68 0.39 -12.25 2.68
N SER A 69 -0.73 -11.69 2.26
CA SER A 69 -0.86 -10.94 1.02
C SER A 69 -1.43 -9.55 1.29
N TYR A 70 -1.15 -8.60 0.40
CA TYR A 70 -1.71 -7.26 0.49
C TYR A 70 -2.49 -6.87 -0.77
N THR A 71 -3.44 -5.97 -0.60
CA THR A 71 -4.14 -5.25 -1.67
C THR A 71 -3.87 -3.76 -1.53
N LEU A 72 -4.09 -2.99 -2.60
CA LEU A 72 -3.87 -1.55 -2.62
C LEU A 72 -5.19 -0.82 -2.87
N GLU A 73 -5.45 0.20 -2.05
CA GLU A 73 -6.48 1.20 -2.31
C GLU A 73 -5.79 2.57 -2.43
N VAL A 74 -5.95 3.22 -3.58
CA VAL A 74 -5.31 4.53 -3.82
C VAL A 74 -6.06 5.60 -3.06
N CYS A 75 -5.37 6.26 -2.11
CA CYS A 75 -5.92 7.38 -1.36
C CYS A 75 -5.73 8.68 -2.15
N GLU A 76 -4.50 8.98 -2.56
CA GLU A 76 -4.13 10.13 -3.37
C GLU A 76 -3.08 9.71 -4.40
N ALA A 77 -3.40 9.80 -5.69
CA ALA A 77 -2.49 9.41 -6.77
C ALA A 77 -1.14 10.13 -6.63
N ASP A 78 -0.04 9.36 -6.74
CA ASP A 78 1.35 9.82 -6.60
C ASP A 78 1.77 10.35 -5.21
N ILE A 79 0.88 10.35 -4.21
CA ILE A 79 1.17 10.83 -2.84
C ILE A 79 1.08 9.69 -1.84
N SER A 80 -0.04 8.97 -1.82
CA SER A 80 -0.26 7.92 -0.82
C SER A 80 -1.20 6.82 -1.28
N SER A 81 -1.02 5.64 -0.69
CA SER A 81 -1.87 4.47 -0.91
C SER A 81 -2.11 3.72 0.39
N TRP A 82 -3.33 3.24 0.59
CA TRP A 82 -3.63 2.26 1.62
C TRP A 82 -3.12 0.89 1.19
N VAL A 83 -2.47 0.21 2.11
CA VAL A 83 -1.97 -1.16 1.96
C VAL A 83 -2.69 -2.01 2.98
N ASP A 84 -3.68 -2.76 2.51
CA ASP A 84 -4.45 -3.66 3.35
C ASP A 84 -3.86 -5.06 3.27
N VAL A 85 -3.38 -5.55 4.40
CA VAL A 85 -2.72 -6.85 4.54
C VAL A 85 -3.69 -7.84 5.14
N THR A 86 -3.79 -9.02 4.54
CA THR A 86 -4.44 -10.20 5.11
C THR A 86 -3.37 -11.25 5.39
N LEU A 87 -3.14 -11.53 6.68
CA LEU A 87 -2.20 -12.55 7.13
C LEU A 87 -2.75 -13.96 6.89
N THR A 88 -1.85 -14.94 6.89
CA THR A 88 -2.17 -16.35 6.65
C THR A 88 -3.15 -16.92 7.69
N ASP A 89 -3.18 -16.36 8.90
CA ASP A 89 -4.14 -16.72 9.95
C ASP A 89 -5.50 -16.02 9.82
N GLY A 90 -5.68 -15.15 8.82
CA GLY A 90 -6.88 -14.38 8.56
C GLY A 90 -6.94 -13.03 9.27
N THR A 91 -5.93 -12.66 10.07
CA THR A 91 -5.83 -11.34 10.70
C THR A 91 -5.58 -10.27 9.64
N THR A 92 -6.22 -9.10 9.78
CA THR A 92 -6.04 -7.96 8.87
C THR A 92 -5.22 -6.84 9.52
N MET A 93 -4.34 -6.22 8.75
CA MET A 93 -3.57 -5.03 9.12
C MET A 93 -3.70 -3.97 8.03
N THR A 94 -3.64 -2.69 8.40
CA THR A 94 -3.72 -1.60 7.43
C THR A 94 -2.52 -0.67 7.61
N PHE A 95 -1.86 -0.36 6.50
CA PHE A 95 -0.76 0.60 6.46
C PHE A 95 -1.11 1.75 5.52
N LEU A 96 -0.66 2.96 5.87
CA LEU A 96 -0.58 4.07 4.92
C LEU A 96 0.82 4.08 4.32
N TYR A 97 0.92 3.91 3.00
CA TYR A 97 2.16 4.13 2.27
C TYR A 97 2.22 5.58 1.81
N ASP A 98 3.22 6.33 2.28
CA ASP A 98 3.60 7.62 1.74
C ASP A 98 4.64 7.42 0.64
N VAL A 99 4.22 7.68 -0.60
CA VAL A 99 5.02 7.54 -1.81
C VAL A 99 6.17 8.54 -1.84
N THR A 100 5.92 9.75 -1.33
CA THR A 100 6.88 10.86 -1.40
C THR A 100 8.04 10.67 -0.43
N MET A 101 7.75 10.09 0.73
CA MET A 101 8.72 9.82 1.78
C MET A 101 9.26 8.39 1.75
N ASP A 102 8.66 7.48 0.95
CA ASP A 102 8.92 6.04 0.96
C ASP A 102 8.78 5.44 2.38
N VAL A 103 7.67 5.74 3.04
CA VAL A 103 7.37 5.32 4.43
C VAL A 103 6.07 4.53 4.47
N LEU A 104 6.09 3.37 5.14
CA LEU A 104 4.89 2.62 5.53
C LEU A 104 4.56 2.93 6.98
N GLN A 105 3.36 3.43 7.27
CA GLN A 105 2.89 3.63 8.64
C GLN A 105 1.81 2.61 8.99
N ASP A 106 2.06 1.76 9.98
CA ASP A 106 1.03 0.91 10.57
C ASP A 106 -0.01 1.79 11.28
N GLN A 107 -1.27 1.71 10.84
CA GLN A 107 -2.34 2.55 11.40
C GLN A 107 -2.80 2.12 12.78
N SER A 108 -2.52 0.89 13.19
CA SER A 108 -2.87 0.41 14.53
C SER A 108 -1.84 0.85 15.58
N SER A 109 -0.55 0.78 15.26
CA SER A 109 0.53 1.08 16.20
C SER A 109 1.13 2.48 16.02
N LEU A 110 0.88 3.13 14.88
CA LEU A 110 1.50 4.37 14.43
C LEU A 110 3.03 4.28 14.28
N ILE A 111 3.56 3.06 14.15
CA ILE A 111 4.97 2.83 13.85
C ILE A 111 5.20 3.11 12.36
N ASN A 112 6.24 3.90 12.09
CA ASN A 112 6.73 4.16 10.75
C ASN A 112 7.86 3.18 10.41
N TYR A 113 7.75 2.58 9.24
CA TYR A 113 8.75 1.73 8.61
C TYR A 113 9.32 2.47 7.40
N PHE A 114 10.61 2.74 7.42
CA PHE A 114 11.32 3.54 6.43
C PHE A 114 11.87 2.63 5.32
N GLY A 115 11.51 2.93 4.08
CA GLY A 115 11.93 2.21 2.89
C GLY A 115 13.34 2.57 2.44
N PRO A 116 13.83 1.92 1.38
CA PRO A 116 15.19 2.09 0.87
C PRO A 116 15.47 3.51 0.33
N ASN A 117 14.43 4.22 -0.11
CA ASN A 117 14.55 5.58 -0.62
C ASN A 117 14.07 6.63 0.39
N ALA A 118 13.78 6.23 1.63
CA ALA A 118 13.28 7.16 2.62
C ALA A 118 14.31 8.24 2.91
N SER A 119 13.96 9.49 2.61
CA SER A 119 14.71 10.63 3.10
C SER A 119 14.43 10.76 4.60
N GLN A 120 15.35 10.26 5.43
CA GLN A 120 15.41 10.74 6.80
C GLN A 120 15.78 12.22 6.72
N GLU A 121 14.79 13.11 6.73
CA GLU A 121 15.07 14.50 7.08
C GLU A 121 15.65 14.43 8.49
N GLU A 122 16.98 14.64 8.61
CA GLU A 122 17.63 14.74 9.90
C GLU A 122 16.81 15.72 10.73
N ALA A 123 16.26 15.26 11.85
CA ALA A 123 15.56 16.13 12.77
C ALA A 123 16.44 17.36 13.00
N PRO A 124 15.92 18.60 12.86
CA PRO A 124 16.75 19.78 12.96
C PRO A 124 17.52 19.72 14.27
N THR A 125 18.86 19.70 14.18
CA THR A 125 19.73 19.84 15.34
C THR A 125 19.30 21.08 16.11
N ALA A 126 18.94 20.86 17.37
CA ALA A 126 18.32 21.82 18.29
C ALA A 126 19.03 23.18 18.38
#